data_AF-A0A519XIS1-F1
#
_entry.id   AF-A0A519XIS1-F1
#
_cell.length_a   1.000
_cell.length_b   1.000
_cell.length_c   1.000
_cell.angle_alpha   90.00
_cell.angle_beta   90.00
_cell.angle_gamma   90.00
#
_symmetry.space_group_name_H-M   'P 1'
#
loop_
_entity.id
_entity.type
_entity.pdbx_description
1 polymer ?
#
loop_
_entity_poly.entity_id
_entity_poly.type
_entity_poly.pdbx_seq_one_letter_code
_entity_poly.pdbx_strand_id
1 'polypeptide(L)'
;PYKEYVDKLVPFNWRGWWDYGTGALGDMGCHLLEAPFSVLNLKYATEVEASVGSVYVDEFKRGYFPESCPPSSHVTLKFPKTEKTQGDVTVHWMDGGIQPTRPEELGADELFGDGGNGTLFIGTKGKMMANTYGDKARLIPLSKNENLNIAQKLARVPGQANGHYGQWVEGCIAGYGKKELSSPFEIAGPLTESLLMANLAIRAADIQKINDKGKVTYPGRYRKLLWDNDQMKVTNFDDVNQFVKREYREGWKLGEK
;
A
#
# COMPACT_ATOMS: atom_id res chain seq x y z
N PRO A 1 -20.83 -9.90 2.83
CA PRO A 1 -21.53 -11.13 2.43
C PRO A 1 -21.70 -12.06 3.63
N TYR A 2 -22.70 -12.95 3.64
CA TYR A 2 -22.77 -14.08 4.56
C TYR A 2 -21.79 -15.17 4.08
N LYS A 3 -21.06 -15.81 5.00
CA LYS A 3 -20.21 -16.97 4.72
C LYS A 3 -20.32 -17.97 5.87
N GLU A 4 -20.31 -19.26 5.54
CA GLU A 4 -20.15 -20.33 6.51
C GLU A 4 -18.81 -20.21 7.24
N TYR A 5 -18.73 -20.79 8.44
CA TYR A 5 -17.48 -20.79 9.21
C TYR A 5 -16.37 -21.51 8.43
N VAL A 6 -15.21 -20.87 8.34
CA VAL A 6 -14.01 -21.42 7.72
C VAL A 6 -12.95 -21.61 8.80
N ASP A 7 -12.51 -22.85 8.99
CA ASP A 7 -11.47 -23.17 9.96
C ASP A 7 -10.18 -22.39 9.68
N LYS A 8 -9.51 -21.93 10.74
CA LYS A 8 -8.29 -21.09 10.70
C LYS A 8 -8.43 -19.72 10.05
N LEU A 9 -9.62 -19.29 9.64
CA LEU A 9 -9.82 -17.93 9.11
C LEU A 9 -9.54 -16.87 10.18
N VAL A 10 -10.07 -17.08 11.39
CA VAL A 10 -9.78 -16.29 12.58
C VAL A 10 -8.70 -16.97 13.42
N PRO A 11 -7.88 -16.22 14.18
CA PRO A 11 -7.94 -14.76 14.39
C PRO A 11 -7.16 -13.92 13.37
N PHE A 12 -6.41 -14.51 12.44
CA PHE A 12 -5.41 -13.77 11.65
C PHE A 12 -5.60 -13.85 10.12
N ASN A 13 -5.94 -15.02 9.58
CA ASN A 13 -5.89 -15.24 8.13
C ASN A 13 -6.96 -14.48 7.34
N TRP A 14 -8.03 -14.03 8.00
CA TRP A 14 -9.11 -13.23 7.41
C TRP A 14 -8.59 -12.04 6.59
N ARG A 15 -7.47 -11.43 6.99
CA ARG A 15 -6.87 -10.27 6.29
C ARG A 15 -6.46 -10.57 4.85
N GLY A 16 -6.19 -11.84 4.53
CA GLY A 16 -5.83 -12.31 3.20
C GLY A 16 -7.01 -12.57 2.26
N TRP A 17 -8.25 -12.37 2.73
CA TRP A 17 -9.47 -12.59 1.98
C TRP A 17 -10.15 -11.27 1.66
N TRP A 18 -10.54 -11.05 0.41
CA TRP A 18 -11.07 -9.76 -0.07
C TRP A 18 -12.36 -9.30 0.61
N ASP A 19 -13.10 -10.22 1.22
CA ASP A 19 -14.33 -9.89 1.95
C ASP A 19 -14.07 -9.18 3.28
N TYR A 20 -12.91 -9.42 3.87
CA TYR A 20 -12.57 -9.02 5.24
C TYR A 20 -11.33 -8.13 5.32
N GLY A 21 -10.40 -8.27 4.38
CA GLY A 21 -9.15 -7.52 4.38
C GLY A 21 -8.66 -7.19 2.99
N THR A 22 -7.43 -6.69 2.98
CA THR A 22 -6.78 -6.02 1.84
C THR A 22 -5.40 -6.60 1.56
N GLY A 23 -5.16 -7.84 2.01
CA GLY A 23 -3.89 -8.54 1.84
C GLY A 23 -2.73 -7.90 2.59
N ALA A 24 -1.51 -8.34 2.25
CA ALA A 24 -0.28 -7.77 2.80
C ALA A 24 -0.15 -6.28 2.45
N LEU A 25 -0.59 -5.88 1.26
CA LEU A 25 -0.52 -4.49 0.79
C LEU A 25 -1.31 -3.54 1.69
N GLY A 26 -2.57 -3.81 2.00
CA GLY A 26 -3.32 -2.90 2.86
C GLY A 26 -2.94 -2.99 4.33
N ASP A 27 -2.46 -4.16 4.79
CA ASP A 27 -2.01 -4.39 6.18
C ASP A 27 -0.68 -3.69 6.48
N MET A 28 0.33 -3.88 5.63
CA MET A 28 1.69 -3.35 5.85
C MET A 28 1.97 -2.07 5.07
N GLY A 29 1.26 -1.83 3.96
CA GLY A 29 1.47 -0.65 3.12
C GLY A 29 1.20 0.66 3.84
N CYS A 30 0.22 0.71 4.73
CA CYS A 30 -0.05 1.90 5.54
C CYS A 30 1.12 2.22 6.49
N HIS A 31 1.85 1.21 6.95
CA HIS A 31 3.00 1.37 7.84
C HIS A 31 4.30 1.73 7.11
N LEU A 32 4.47 1.24 5.87
CA LEU A 32 5.68 1.50 5.07
C LEU A 32 5.57 2.79 4.24
N LEU A 33 4.37 3.13 3.77
CA LEU A 33 4.16 4.30 2.90
C LEU A 33 3.79 5.59 3.66
N GLU A 34 3.42 5.54 4.93
CA GLU A 34 3.12 6.77 5.69
C GLU A 34 4.31 7.75 5.68
N ALA A 35 5.52 7.28 6.00
CA ALA A 35 6.69 8.15 6.00
C ALA A 35 6.97 8.77 4.62
N PRO A 36 7.01 8.02 3.50
CA PRO A 36 7.03 8.58 2.15
C PRO A 36 5.93 9.60 1.86
N PHE A 37 4.68 9.32 2.24
CA PHE A 37 3.56 10.25 2.02
C PHE A 37 3.78 11.57 2.76
N SER A 38 4.17 11.49 4.03
CA SER A 38 4.41 12.64 4.88
C SER A 38 5.61 13.47 4.42
N VAL A 39 6.74 12.84 4.07
CA VAL A 39 7.97 13.58 3.69
C VAL A 39 7.95 14.13 2.26
N LEU A 40 7.24 13.45 1.34
CA LEU A 40 7.15 13.85 -0.07
C LEU A 40 5.84 14.58 -0.40
N ASN A 41 4.94 14.76 0.57
CA ASN A 41 3.61 15.35 0.41
C ASN A 41 2.78 14.67 -0.69
N LEU A 42 2.81 13.33 -0.74
CA LEU A 42 2.04 12.57 -1.71
C LEU A 42 0.55 12.60 -1.35
N LYS A 43 -0.31 12.56 -2.38
CA LYS A 43 -1.76 12.48 -2.20
C LYS A 43 -2.35 11.37 -3.06
N TYR A 44 -2.66 11.69 -4.31
CA TYR A 44 -3.43 10.80 -5.19
C TYR A 44 -2.55 10.29 -6.32
N ALA A 45 -2.51 8.97 -6.49
CA ALA A 45 -1.87 8.36 -7.64
C ALA A 45 -2.74 8.58 -8.90
N THR A 46 -2.10 8.76 -10.04
CA THR A 46 -2.81 8.93 -11.34
C THR A 46 -2.96 7.62 -12.09
N GLU A 47 -2.05 6.68 -11.84
CA GLU A 47 -2.03 5.38 -12.51
C GLU A 47 -1.43 4.31 -11.60
N VAL A 48 -1.87 3.07 -11.84
CA VAL A 48 -1.43 1.90 -11.09
C VAL A 48 -1.39 0.67 -11.98
N GLU A 49 -0.37 -0.16 -11.81
CA GLU A 49 -0.25 -1.45 -12.48
C GLU A 49 0.34 -2.49 -11.53
N ALA A 50 -0.01 -3.76 -11.74
CA ALA A 50 0.43 -4.84 -10.88
C ALA A 50 0.87 -6.06 -11.68
N SER A 51 1.87 -6.75 -11.13
CA SER A 51 2.18 -8.15 -11.43
C SER A 51 1.92 -8.98 -10.18
N VAL A 52 1.36 -10.18 -10.34
CA VAL A 52 0.97 -11.05 -9.22
C VAL A 52 1.53 -12.45 -9.42
N GLY A 53 1.97 -13.07 -8.33
CA GLY A 53 2.41 -14.46 -8.31
C GLY A 53 1.29 -15.40 -8.75
N SER A 54 1.58 -16.33 -9.65
CA SER A 54 0.62 -17.37 -10.06
C SER A 54 0.84 -18.64 -9.26
N VAL A 55 -0.24 -19.17 -8.69
CA VAL A 55 -0.24 -20.49 -8.05
C VAL A 55 -0.63 -21.52 -9.09
N TYR A 56 0.13 -22.60 -9.20
CA TYR A 56 -0.21 -23.76 -10.03
C TYR A 56 -0.68 -24.89 -9.13
N VAL A 57 -1.82 -25.50 -9.48
CA VAL A 57 -2.44 -26.61 -8.74
C VAL A 57 -2.26 -27.96 -9.44
N ASP A 58 -1.72 -27.93 -10.66
CA ASP A 58 -1.35 -29.11 -11.46
C ASP A 58 -0.40 -28.67 -12.59
N GLU A 59 0.09 -29.62 -13.38
CA GLU A 59 0.94 -29.37 -14.56
C GLU A 59 0.28 -28.37 -15.52
N PHE A 60 0.93 -27.20 -15.68
CA PHE A 60 0.44 -26.07 -16.47
C PHE A 60 -0.99 -25.59 -16.11
N LYS A 61 -1.53 -26.00 -14.96
CA LYS A 61 -2.86 -25.63 -14.48
C LYS A 61 -2.76 -24.60 -13.38
N ARG A 62 -3.01 -23.35 -13.76
CA ARG A 62 -3.09 -22.24 -12.80
C ARG A 62 -4.33 -22.42 -11.90
N GLY A 63 -4.14 -22.28 -10.59
CA GLY A 63 -5.23 -22.18 -9.63
C GLY A 63 -6.00 -20.86 -9.79
N TYR A 64 -7.28 -20.88 -9.44
CA TYR A 64 -8.12 -19.68 -9.47
C TYR A 64 -8.72 -19.45 -8.09
N PHE A 65 -8.30 -18.36 -7.45
CA PHE A 65 -8.65 -18.03 -6.07
C PHE A 65 -9.16 -16.58 -5.98
N PRO A 66 -10.29 -16.24 -6.62
CA PRO A 66 -10.77 -14.86 -6.72
C PRO A 66 -11.18 -14.24 -5.38
N GLU A 67 -11.31 -15.05 -4.33
CA GLU A 67 -11.69 -14.62 -2.99
C GLU A 67 -10.49 -14.22 -2.11
N SER A 68 -9.27 -14.56 -2.51
CA SER A 68 -8.05 -14.34 -1.73
C SER A 68 -7.04 -13.45 -2.45
N CYS A 69 -6.16 -12.83 -1.68
CA CYS A 69 -5.00 -12.10 -2.19
C CYS A 69 -3.97 -13.07 -2.79
N PRO A 70 -3.17 -12.64 -3.79
CA PRO A 70 -2.09 -13.48 -4.32
C PRO A 70 -1.00 -13.72 -3.26
N PRO A 71 -0.17 -14.77 -3.42
CA PRO A 71 0.93 -15.05 -2.50
C PRO A 71 2.05 -13.99 -2.58
N SER A 72 2.15 -13.29 -3.70
CA SER A 72 3.10 -12.20 -3.95
C SER A 72 2.57 -11.23 -4.99
N SER A 73 3.01 -9.99 -4.90
CA SER A 73 2.66 -8.91 -5.81
C SER A 73 3.78 -7.89 -5.93
N HIS A 74 3.92 -7.31 -7.11
CA HIS A 74 4.64 -6.06 -7.32
C HIS A 74 3.68 -5.07 -7.96
N VAL A 75 3.39 -3.99 -7.25
CA VAL A 75 2.54 -2.89 -7.71
C VAL A 75 3.40 -1.64 -7.94
N THR A 76 3.14 -0.96 -9.04
CA THR A 76 3.75 0.34 -9.36
C THR A 76 2.65 1.39 -9.37
N LEU A 77 2.77 2.38 -8.48
CA LEU A 77 1.91 3.56 -8.40
C LEU A 77 2.69 4.78 -8.90
N LYS A 78 2.04 5.65 -9.67
CA LYS A 78 2.62 6.93 -10.08
C LYS A 78 1.90 8.09 -9.43
N PHE A 79 2.65 8.94 -8.75
CA PHE A 79 2.17 10.18 -8.14
C PHE A 79 2.69 11.39 -8.91
N PRO A 80 1.87 12.43 -9.11
CA PRO A 80 2.31 13.65 -9.74
C PRO A 80 3.36 14.35 -8.87
N LYS A 81 4.20 15.17 -9.52
CA LYS A 81 5.13 16.06 -8.82
C LYS A 81 4.45 16.85 -7.70
N THR A 82 5.13 16.95 -6.56
CA THR A 82 4.73 17.77 -5.41
C THR A 82 5.71 18.93 -5.23
N GLU A 83 5.43 19.83 -4.28
CA GLU A 83 6.37 20.89 -3.91
C GLU A 83 7.65 20.36 -3.22
N LYS A 84 7.67 19.08 -2.82
CA LYS A 84 8.83 18.40 -2.21
C LYS A 84 9.67 17.63 -3.22
N THR A 85 9.22 17.46 -4.46
CA THR A 85 9.86 16.59 -5.44
C THR A 85 10.24 17.35 -6.72
N GLN A 86 11.25 16.85 -7.43
CA GLN A 86 11.68 17.47 -8.70
C GLN A 86 10.80 17.06 -9.90
N GLY A 87 10.12 15.92 -9.79
CA GLY A 87 9.22 15.38 -10.79
C GLY A 87 8.23 14.40 -10.14
N ASP A 88 7.55 13.64 -10.99
CA ASP A 88 6.65 12.58 -10.55
C ASP A 88 7.39 11.55 -9.68
N VAL A 89 6.66 10.95 -8.74
CA VAL A 89 7.18 9.91 -7.85
C VAL A 89 6.57 8.57 -8.24
N THR A 90 7.44 7.61 -8.55
CA THR A 90 7.03 6.22 -8.74
C THR A 90 7.24 5.45 -7.45
N VAL A 91 6.17 4.87 -6.92
CA VAL A 91 6.20 4.00 -5.74
C VAL A 91 6.11 2.56 -6.20
N HIS A 92 7.05 1.73 -5.76
CA HIS A 92 7.03 0.29 -5.98
C HIS A 92 6.69 -0.40 -4.66
N TRP A 93 5.53 -1.05 -4.61
CA TRP A 93 5.19 -2.00 -3.55
C TRP A 93 5.63 -3.40 -3.98
N MET A 94 6.37 -4.11 -3.15
CA MET A 94 6.87 -5.47 -3.44
C MET A 94 6.69 -6.35 -2.21
N ASP A 95 5.95 -7.45 -2.34
CA ASP A 95 5.68 -8.38 -1.24
C ASP A 95 5.78 -9.86 -1.67
N GLY A 96 5.58 -10.77 -0.70
CA GLY A 96 5.58 -12.21 -0.94
C GLY A 96 6.92 -12.76 -1.42
N GLY A 97 8.03 -12.18 -0.95
CA GLY A 97 9.40 -12.55 -1.33
C GLY A 97 9.95 -11.77 -2.53
N ILE A 98 9.13 -10.93 -3.18
CA ILE A 98 9.61 -9.96 -4.17
C ILE A 98 10.25 -8.79 -3.41
N GLN A 99 11.45 -8.40 -3.84
CA GLN A 99 12.18 -7.27 -3.28
C GLN A 99 12.92 -6.54 -4.41
N PRO A 100 13.22 -5.24 -4.26
CA PRO A 100 14.03 -4.54 -5.24
C PRO A 100 15.44 -5.16 -5.27
N THR A 101 16.13 -4.96 -6.40
CA THR A 101 17.55 -5.26 -6.48
C THR A 101 18.28 -4.56 -5.32
N ARG A 102 19.13 -5.31 -4.62
CA ARG A 102 19.95 -4.75 -3.55
C ARG A 102 20.72 -3.53 -4.07
N PRO A 103 20.67 -2.38 -3.37
CA PRO A 103 21.49 -1.24 -3.75
C PRO A 103 22.98 -1.61 -3.78
N GLU A 104 23.68 -1.26 -4.86
CA GLU A 104 25.11 -1.55 -5.02
C GLU A 104 25.97 -0.96 -3.88
N GLU A 105 25.54 0.16 -3.33
CA GLU A 105 26.21 0.86 -2.23
C GLU A 105 25.93 0.24 -0.86
N LEU A 106 25.03 -0.76 -0.77
CA LEU A 106 24.74 -1.50 0.45
C LEU A 106 25.61 -2.76 0.49
N GLY A 107 26.57 -2.81 1.41
CA GLY A 107 27.53 -3.91 1.55
C GLY A 107 26.85 -5.27 1.64
N ALA A 108 27.52 -6.33 1.16
CA ALA A 108 26.92 -7.65 0.99
C ALA A 108 26.25 -8.20 2.27
N ASP A 109 26.89 -7.98 3.43
CA ASP A 109 26.43 -8.48 4.73
C ASP A 109 25.62 -7.45 5.53
N GLU A 110 25.37 -6.25 4.99
CA GLU A 110 24.61 -5.21 5.70
C GLU A 110 23.11 -5.54 5.74
N LEU A 111 22.41 -5.17 6.81
CA LEU A 111 20.97 -5.44 6.90
C LEU A 111 20.17 -4.53 5.95
N PHE A 112 19.41 -5.13 5.03
CA PHE A 112 18.49 -4.41 4.14
C PHE A 112 17.11 -4.27 4.79
N GLY A 113 16.66 -3.03 5.00
CA GLY A 113 15.46 -2.76 5.80
C GLY A 113 15.67 -3.18 7.26
N ASP A 114 14.72 -3.90 7.83
CA ASP A 114 14.82 -4.54 9.16
C ASP A 114 15.01 -6.06 9.10
N GLY A 115 15.29 -6.62 7.91
CA GLY A 115 15.39 -8.06 7.69
C GLY A 115 14.08 -8.75 7.32
N GLY A 116 12.95 -8.04 7.37
CA GLY A 116 11.68 -8.49 6.81
C GLY A 116 10.99 -7.45 5.93
N ASN A 117 10.96 -6.21 6.37
CA ASN A 117 10.31 -5.09 5.70
C ASN A 117 11.23 -3.86 5.65
N GLY A 118 10.82 -2.88 4.85
CA GLY A 118 11.47 -1.59 4.84
C GLY A 118 11.01 -0.74 3.66
N THR A 119 11.51 0.49 3.65
CA THR A 119 11.29 1.44 2.57
C THR A 119 12.63 1.87 2.02
N LEU A 120 12.82 1.75 0.70
CA LEU A 120 13.97 2.26 -0.02
C LEU A 120 13.58 3.54 -0.75
N PHE A 121 14.32 4.62 -0.51
CA PHE A 121 14.19 5.87 -1.24
C PHE A 121 15.38 6.00 -2.20
N ILE A 122 15.08 6.35 -3.45
CA ILE A 122 16.07 6.53 -4.50
C ILE A 122 16.00 7.99 -4.95
N GLY A 123 17.07 8.75 -4.69
CA GLY A 123 17.20 10.14 -5.10
C GLY A 123 18.40 10.37 -6.01
N THR A 124 18.48 11.55 -6.60
CA THR A 124 19.56 11.94 -7.53
C THR A 124 20.93 12.06 -6.87
N LYS A 125 20.99 12.21 -5.54
CA LYS A 125 22.24 12.34 -4.76
C LYS A 125 22.61 11.07 -3.99
N GLY A 126 21.81 10.01 -4.11
CA GLY A 126 22.02 8.76 -3.39
C GLY A 126 20.72 8.15 -2.90
N LYS A 127 20.87 7.09 -2.12
CA LYS A 127 19.77 6.27 -1.61
C LYS A 127 19.72 6.35 -0.10
N MET A 128 18.53 6.15 0.46
CA MET A 128 18.33 5.97 1.89
C MET A 128 17.31 4.87 2.11
N MET A 129 17.36 4.24 3.28
CA MET A 129 16.35 3.26 3.66
C MET A 129 15.84 3.52 5.08
N ALA A 130 14.63 3.05 5.35
CA ALA A 130 14.03 3.01 6.67
C ALA A 130 13.45 1.62 6.93
N ASN A 131 13.35 1.26 8.21
CA ASN A 131 12.71 0.03 8.67
C ASN A 131 11.18 0.19 8.63
N THR A 132 10.46 -0.84 9.10
CA THR A 132 9.02 -0.72 9.37
C THR A 132 8.71 0.52 10.22
N TYR A 133 7.61 1.20 9.92
CA TYR A 133 7.16 2.43 10.61
C TYR A 133 8.08 3.64 10.44
N GLY A 134 8.97 3.63 9.43
CA GLY A 134 9.92 4.71 9.20
C GLY A 134 11.06 4.76 10.23
N ASP A 135 11.24 3.70 11.03
CA ASP A 135 12.27 3.64 12.06
C ASP A 135 13.69 3.48 11.46
N LYS A 136 14.71 3.89 12.20
CA LYS A 136 16.14 3.76 11.83
C LYS A 136 16.45 4.20 10.40
N ALA A 137 15.87 5.32 9.98
CA ALA A 137 16.15 5.94 8.68
C ALA A 137 17.65 6.27 8.56
N ARG A 138 18.27 5.81 7.46
CA ARG A 138 19.72 5.89 7.26
C ARG A 138 20.09 6.00 5.78
N LEU A 139 21.16 6.74 5.50
CA LEU A 139 21.74 6.87 4.16
C LEU A 139 22.46 5.58 3.75
N ILE A 140 22.52 5.33 2.45
CA ILE A 140 23.32 4.27 1.82
C ILE A 140 24.40 4.95 0.95
N PRO A 141 25.70 4.59 1.06
CA PRO A 141 26.29 3.58 1.95
C PRO A 141 26.22 3.98 3.44
N LEU A 142 26.24 2.99 4.35
CA LEU A 142 26.03 3.22 5.78
C LEU A 142 27.09 4.10 6.43
N SER A 143 28.31 4.13 5.90
CA SER A 143 29.40 5.01 6.38
C SER A 143 29.03 6.51 6.32
N LYS A 144 28.08 6.91 5.47
CA LYS A 144 27.58 8.29 5.42
C LYS A 144 26.85 8.72 6.70
N ASN A 145 26.53 7.80 7.61
CA ASN A 145 25.78 8.08 8.82
C ASN A 145 26.67 8.38 10.04
N GLU A 146 27.98 8.09 9.99
CA GLU A 146 28.90 8.17 11.15
C GLU A 146 28.96 9.57 11.80
N ASN A 147 28.77 10.62 11.00
CA ASN A 147 28.87 12.01 11.45
C ASN A 147 27.58 12.81 11.15
N LEU A 148 26.44 12.14 10.95
CA LEU A 148 25.18 12.83 10.72
C LEU A 148 24.65 13.45 12.02
N ASN A 149 24.55 14.77 12.02
CA ASN A 149 23.82 15.51 13.04
C ASN A 149 22.62 16.21 12.38
N ILE A 150 21.45 15.58 12.50
CA ILE A 150 20.20 16.10 11.91
C ILE A 150 19.38 16.80 13.01
N ALA A 151 19.18 18.10 12.85
CA ALA A 151 18.32 18.87 13.75
C ALA A 151 16.87 18.35 13.69
N GLN A 152 16.24 18.19 14.86
CA GLN A 152 14.82 17.84 14.94
C GLN A 152 13.97 19.01 14.42
N LYS A 153 13.25 18.77 13.31
CA LYS A 153 12.36 19.78 12.68
C LYS A 153 10.87 19.54 12.94
N LEU A 154 10.49 18.29 13.12
CA LEU A 154 9.09 17.90 13.32
C LEU A 154 8.84 17.68 14.82
N ALA A 155 7.65 18.00 15.31
CA ALA A 155 7.23 17.63 16.65
C ALA A 155 7.24 16.09 16.80
N ARG A 156 7.45 15.60 18.01
CA ARG A 156 7.37 14.17 18.33
C ARG A 156 6.25 13.94 19.32
N VAL A 157 5.52 12.85 19.15
CA VAL A 157 4.56 12.40 20.16
C VAL A 157 5.34 11.99 21.41
N PRO A 158 5.06 12.52 22.60
CA PRO A 158 5.68 12.05 23.84
C PRO A 158 5.46 10.53 23.98
N GLY A 159 6.53 9.76 24.21
CA GLY A 159 6.43 8.30 24.23
C GLY A 159 6.31 7.62 22.85
N GLN A 160 6.43 8.38 21.77
CA GLN A 160 6.45 7.90 20.37
C GLN A 160 5.24 7.01 20.04
N ALA A 161 5.49 5.81 19.49
CA ALA A 161 4.46 4.84 19.16
C ALA A 161 3.62 4.42 20.38
N ASN A 162 4.08 4.55 21.62
CA ASN A 162 3.26 4.25 22.80
C ASN A 162 2.41 5.44 23.27
N GLY A 163 2.66 6.65 22.74
CA GLY A 163 1.98 7.88 23.15
C GLY A 163 0.82 8.32 22.25
N HIS A 164 0.62 7.68 21.10
CA HIS A 164 -0.36 8.14 20.10
C HIS A 164 -1.81 8.12 20.62
N TYR A 165 -2.17 7.14 21.45
CA TYR A 165 -3.48 7.12 22.12
C TYR A 165 -3.68 8.35 23.04
N GLY A 166 -2.64 8.73 23.79
CA GLY A 166 -2.66 9.92 24.62
C GLY A 166 -2.84 11.19 23.79
N GLN A 167 -2.10 11.31 22.68
CA GLN A 167 -2.24 12.45 21.76
C GLN A 167 -3.67 12.57 21.21
N TRP A 168 -4.31 11.45 20.87
CA TRP A 168 -5.70 11.43 20.42
C TRP A 168 -6.66 11.94 21.51
N VAL A 169 -6.53 11.45 22.75
CA VAL A 169 -7.34 11.92 23.89
C VAL A 169 -7.16 13.43 24.12
N GLU A 170 -5.92 13.92 24.09
CA GLU A 170 -5.63 15.35 24.20
C GLU A 170 -6.27 16.16 23.08
N GLY A 171 -6.29 15.63 21.84
CA GLY A 171 -6.96 16.25 20.71
C GLY A 171 -8.47 16.33 20.89
N CYS A 172 -9.10 15.26 21.39
CA CYS A 172 -10.52 15.25 21.72
C CYS A 172 -10.89 16.28 22.79
N ILE A 173 -10.08 16.39 23.85
CA ILE A 173 -10.29 17.36 24.93
C ILE A 173 -10.12 18.80 24.42
N ALA A 174 -9.13 19.05 23.58
CA ALA A 174 -8.88 20.38 23.01
C ALA A 174 -10.00 20.84 22.06
N GLY A 175 -10.64 19.90 21.36
CA GLY A 175 -11.69 20.17 20.38
C GLY A 175 -11.18 20.22 18.93
N TYR A 176 -12.12 20.14 17.98
CA TYR A 176 -11.81 20.06 16.54
C TYR A 176 -10.97 21.24 16.06
N GLY A 177 -9.87 20.93 15.35
CA GLY A 177 -8.94 21.92 14.81
C GLY A 177 -8.11 22.68 15.86
N LYS A 178 -8.18 22.31 17.14
CA LYS A 178 -7.44 22.98 18.22
C LYS A 178 -6.11 22.33 18.57
N LYS A 179 -5.89 21.09 18.11
CA LYS A 179 -4.63 20.37 18.31
C LYS A 179 -4.26 19.62 17.04
N GLU A 180 -3.00 19.74 16.63
CA GLU A 180 -2.44 18.95 15.54
C GLU A 180 -2.16 17.50 16.02
N LEU A 181 -2.59 16.53 15.22
CA LEU A 181 -2.37 15.11 15.46
C LEU A 181 -1.24 14.60 14.57
N SER A 182 -0.48 13.61 15.02
CA SER A 182 0.62 13.04 14.22
C SER A 182 0.16 12.16 13.07
N SER A 183 -1.12 11.78 13.02
CA SER A 183 -1.72 10.98 11.94
C SER A 183 -3.08 11.58 11.54
N PRO A 184 -3.08 12.73 10.83
CA PRO A 184 -4.30 13.42 10.42
C PRO A 184 -4.96 12.74 9.21
N PHE A 185 -6.28 12.92 9.05
CA PHE A 185 -7.03 12.33 7.93
C PHE A 185 -6.62 12.86 6.56
N GLU A 186 -6.07 14.07 6.51
CA GLU A 186 -5.51 14.71 5.32
C GLU A 186 -4.32 13.92 4.74
N ILE A 187 -3.67 13.08 5.56
CA ILE A 187 -2.63 12.14 5.13
C ILE A 187 -3.20 10.72 5.05
N ALA A 188 -3.89 10.27 6.11
CA ALA A 188 -4.37 8.89 6.19
C ALA A 188 -5.41 8.54 5.12
N GLY A 189 -6.25 9.50 4.70
CA GLY A 189 -7.24 9.32 3.64
C GLY A 189 -6.60 9.03 2.28
N PRO A 190 -5.82 9.96 1.70
CA PRO A 190 -5.14 9.75 0.42
C PRO A 190 -4.17 8.55 0.41
N LEU A 191 -3.50 8.28 1.54
CA LEU A 191 -2.70 7.07 1.72
C LEU A 191 -3.55 5.81 1.57
N THR A 192 -4.66 5.73 2.30
CA THR A 192 -5.59 4.59 2.25
C THR A 192 -6.13 4.42 0.83
N GLU A 193 -6.54 5.50 0.18
CA GLU A 193 -7.03 5.47 -1.20
C GLU A 193 -5.98 4.88 -2.15
N SER A 194 -4.73 5.32 -2.06
CA SER A 194 -3.64 4.82 -2.91
C SER A 194 -3.37 3.32 -2.72
N LEU A 195 -3.45 2.83 -1.48
CA LEU A 195 -3.33 1.39 -1.18
C LEU A 195 -4.53 0.60 -1.72
N LEU A 196 -5.74 1.16 -1.64
CA LEU A 196 -6.93 0.54 -2.23
C LEU A 196 -6.86 0.51 -3.76
N MET A 197 -6.35 1.56 -4.40
CA MET A 197 -6.05 1.57 -5.84
C MET A 197 -5.05 0.47 -6.23
N ALA A 198 -4.02 0.25 -5.42
CA ALA A 198 -3.08 -0.84 -5.63
C ALA A 198 -3.76 -2.22 -5.55
N ASN A 199 -4.70 -2.40 -4.62
CA ASN A 199 -5.55 -3.60 -4.58
C ASN A 199 -6.45 -3.74 -5.82
N LEU A 200 -6.93 -2.64 -6.42
CA LEU A 200 -7.68 -2.71 -7.69
C LEU A 200 -6.82 -3.33 -8.80
N ALA A 201 -5.56 -2.92 -8.93
CA ALA A 201 -4.64 -3.50 -9.93
C ALA A 201 -4.36 -4.99 -9.67
N ILE A 202 -4.19 -5.38 -8.41
CA ILE A 202 -4.03 -6.78 -8.01
C ILE A 202 -5.29 -7.59 -8.39
N ARG A 203 -6.48 -7.10 -8.04
CA ARG A 203 -7.75 -7.78 -8.35
C ARG A 203 -8.02 -7.86 -9.85
N ALA A 204 -7.64 -6.83 -10.62
CA ALA A 204 -7.77 -6.82 -12.07
C ALA A 204 -7.01 -7.98 -12.75
N ALA A 205 -5.89 -8.43 -12.18
CA ALA A 205 -5.08 -9.51 -12.74
C ALA A 205 -5.76 -10.90 -12.76
N ASP A 206 -6.81 -11.08 -11.95
CA ASP A 206 -7.59 -12.31 -11.82
C ASP A 206 -9.02 -12.21 -12.35
N ILE A 207 -9.43 -11.07 -12.91
CA ILE A 207 -10.70 -10.99 -13.64
C ILE A 207 -10.62 -11.93 -14.84
N GLN A 208 -11.51 -12.92 -14.89
CA GLN A 208 -11.65 -13.86 -16.01
C GLN A 208 -12.75 -13.41 -16.97
N LYS A 209 -12.50 -13.53 -18.27
CA LYS A 209 -13.53 -13.44 -19.32
C LYS A 209 -13.39 -14.60 -20.30
N ILE A 210 -14.51 -15.06 -20.84
CA ILE A 210 -14.51 -16.03 -21.94
C ILE A 210 -14.54 -15.23 -23.24
N ASN A 211 -13.60 -15.50 -24.15
CA ASN A 211 -13.59 -14.88 -25.47
C ASN A 211 -14.49 -15.65 -26.47
N ASP A 212 -14.62 -15.13 -27.69
CA ASP A 212 -15.48 -15.71 -28.75
C ASP A 212 -15.12 -17.16 -29.13
N LYS A 213 -13.93 -17.63 -28.74
CA LYS A 213 -13.44 -19.00 -28.97
C LYS A 213 -13.63 -19.92 -27.76
N GLY A 214 -14.39 -19.49 -26.74
CA GLY A 214 -14.61 -20.25 -25.51
C GLY A 214 -13.40 -20.33 -24.57
N LYS A 215 -12.35 -19.53 -24.80
CA LYS A 215 -11.13 -19.55 -23.99
C LYS A 215 -11.21 -18.53 -22.85
N VAL A 216 -10.82 -18.95 -21.65
CA VAL A 216 -10.62 -18.05 -20.49
C VAL A 216 -9.44 -17.12 -20.77
N THR A 217 -9.68 -15.82 -20.57
CA THR A 217 -8.73 -14.71 -20.72
C THR A 217 -8.70 -13.87 -19.46
N TYR A 218 -7.64 -13.10 -19.28
CA TYR A 218 -7.43 -12.24 -18.10
C TYR A 218 -7.20 -10.78 -18.55
N PRO A 219 -8.25 -10.05 -18.96
CA PRO A 219 -8.11 -8.76 -19.65
C PRO A 219 -7.53 -7.63 -18.80
N GLY A 220 -7.56 -7.76 -17.48
CA GLY A 220 -6.93 -6.83 -16.54
C GLY A 220 -5.48 -7.15 -16.20
N ARG A 221 -4.96 -8.32 -16.61
CA ARG A 221 -3.58 -8.70 -16.33
C ARG A 221 -2.59 -7.86 -17.14
N TYR A 222 -1.52 -7.41 -16.49
CA TYR A 222 -0.50 -6.53 -17.07
C TYR A 222 -1.05 -5.19 -17.59
N ARG A 223 -2.27 -4.83 -17.16
CA ARG A 223 -2.90 -3.58 -17.54
C ARG A 223 -2.50 -2.49 -16.55
N LYS A 224 -2.11 -1.34 -17.10
CA LYS A 224 -2.08 -0.08 -16.37
C LYS A 224 -3.48 0.50 -16.25
N LEU A 225 -3.94 0.69 -15.02
CA LEU A 225 -5.21 1.33 -14.70
C LEU A 225 -5.01 2.83 -14.51
N LEU A 226 -5.88 3.64 -15.12
CA LEU A 226 -5.88 5.09 -14.99
C LEU A 226 -6.97 5.52 -14.00
N TRP A 227 -6.59 6.28 -12.98
CA TRP A 227 -7.48 6.67 -11.89
C TRP A 227 -7.93 8.12 -12.02
N ASP A 228 -9.24 8.33 -11.87
CA ASP A 228 -9.84 9.63 -11.67
C ASP A 228 -10.23 9.75 -10.20
N ASN A 229 -9.46 10.57 -9.47
CA ASN A 229 -9.65 10.82 -8.04
C ASN A 229 -11.00 11.49 -7.73
N ASP A 230 -11.41 12.46 -8.55
CA ASP A 230 -12.61 13.25 -8.29
C ASP A 230 -13.87 12.40 -8.48
N GLN A 231 -13.83 11.49 -9.46
CA GLN A 231 -14.90 10.51 -9.70
C GLN A 231 -14.75 9.23 -8.90
N MET A 232 -13.62 9.04 -8.21
CA MET A 232 -13.19 7.80 -7.55
C MET A 232 -13.43 6.58 -8.46
N LYS A 233 -12.84 6.55 -9.66
CA LYS A 233 -13.01 5.42 -10.58
C LYS A 233 -11.81 5.19 -11.49
N VAL A 234 -11.68 3.94 -11.94
CA VAL A 234 -10.80 3.57 -13.05
C VAL A 234 -11.49 3.90 -14.37
N THR A 235 -10.80 4.63 -15.24
CA THR A 235 -11.40 5.19 -16.47
C THR A 235 -11.20 4.32 -17.70
N ASN A 236 -10.21 3.42 -17.69
CA ASN A 236 -9.80 2.63 -18.86
C ASN A 236 -10.03 1.12 -18.73
N PHE A 237 -10.70 0.68 -17.65
CA PHE A 237 -11.08 -0.73 -17.45
C PHE A 237 -12.23 -0.84 -16.43
N ASP A 238 -13.46 -0.81 -16.94
CA ASP A 238 -14.64 -0.67 -16.08
C ASP A 238 -14.89 -1.86 -15.14
N ASP A 239 -14.49 -3.08 -15.53
CA ASP A 239 -14.73 -4.27 -14.71
C ASP A 239 -14.20 -4.13 -13.27
N VAL A 240 -13.10 -3.38 -13.06
CA VAL A 240 -12.50 -3.23 -11.73
C VAL A 240 -13.28 -2.27 -10.84
N ASN A 241 -14.13 -1.40 -11.41
CA ASN A 241 -14.93 -0.43 -10.66
C ASN A 241 -15.97 -1.11 -9.76
N GLN A 242 -16.31 -2.37 -10.03
CA GLN A 242 -17.15 -3.19 -9.15
C GLN A 242 -16.54 -3.36 -7.74
N PHE A 243 -15.23 -3.14 -7.57
CA PHE A 243 -14.53 -3.27 -6.29
C PHE A 243 -14.35 -1.94 -5.53
N VAL A 244 -14.66 -0.80 -6.16
CA VAL A 244 -14.50 0.52 -5.55
C VAL A 244 -15.54 0.76 -4.47
N LYS A 245 -16.75 0.23 -4.67
CA LYS A 245 -17.85 0.30 -3.70
C LYS A 245 -18.28 -1.09 -3.31
N ARG A 246 -18.82 -1.21 -2.09
CA ARG A 246 -19.35 -2.45 -1.57
C ARG A 246 -20.87 -2.41 -1.56
N GLU A 247 -21.50 -3.47 -2.02
CA GLU A 247 -22.90 -3.72 -1.74
C GLU A 247 -23.02 -4.21 -0.29
N TYR A 248 -23.73 -3.44 0.53
CA TYR A 248 -24.00 -3.82 1.91
C TYR A 248 -25.02 -4.96 1.95
N ARG A 249 -24.95 -5.78 3.00
CA ARG A 249 -25.95 -6.82 3.25
C ARG A 249 -27.33 -6.17 3.36
N GLU A 250 -28.36 -6.82 2.82
CA GLU A 250 -29.74 -6.36 2.96
C GLU A 250 -30.08 -6.04 4.43
N GLY A 251 -30.77 -4.91 4.64
CA GLY A 251 -31.04 -4.34 5.97
C GLY A 251 -29.93 -3.44 6.54
N TRP A 252 -28.75 -3.40 5.91
CA TRP A 252 -27.66 -2.50 6.29
C TRP A 252 -27.46 -1.43 5.21
N LYS A 253 -27.45 -0.15 5.64
CA LYS A 253 -27.10 0.99 4.79
C LYS A 253 -25.98 1.78 5.47
N LEU A 254 -25.03 2.27 4.69
CA LEU A 254 -24.14 3.34 5.16
C LEU A 254 -24.99 4.62 5.21
N GLY A 255 -24.95 5.33 6.35
CA GLY A 255 -25.92 6.37 6.72
C GLY A 255 -26.49 7.21 5.58
N GLU A 256 -27.80 7.42 5.61
CA GLU A 256 -28.48 8.40 4.76
C GLU A 256 -27.86 9.77 5.08
N LYS A 257 -27.31 10.44 4.07
CA LYS A 257 -27.01 11.87 4.18
C LYS A 257 -28.30 12.66 4.20
#